data_AF-A0A819WS81-F1
#
_entry.id   AF-A0A819WS81-F1
#
_cell.length_a   1.000
_cell.length_b   1.000
_cell.length_c   1.000
_cell.angle_alpha   90.00
_cell.angle_beta   90.00
_cell.angle_gamma   90.00
#
_symmetry.space_group_name_H-M   'P 1'
#
loop_
_entity.id
_entity.type
_entity.pdbx_description
1 polymer ?
#
loop_
_entity_poly.entity_id
_entity_poly.type
_entity_poly.pdbx_seq_one_letter_code
_entity_poly.pdbx_strand_id
1 'polypeptide(L)'
;MKTIWPIYSLLLTAINAQSLCDKASFVDRAGWGGREPTSITNLTRKPFSFYVIHHSYDPPNCYDDTSCIERVKQIQDLHQTTFGWADVGYHFLVGENGKVYEGRGWNRQAAHSPGWNDDAFGICIMGDFRTAPPNEKALNAVRSWIDCGIKHGHVKEDYYIITHRQSQRPGYTECPGNGTMDVVNKWPRYCSFQNPGTPLDANETLLSLANNFCGKEVPSPSSASTYFITHVILFFLLLIYSL
;
A
#
# COMPACT_ATOMS: atom_id res chain seq x y z
N MET A 1 -43.95 31.79 38.14
CA MET A 1 -42.96 32.39 37.22
C MET A 1 -42.29 31.26 36.45
N LYS A 2 -42.48 31.22 35.12
CA LYS A 2 -42.01 30.12 34.25
C LYS A 2 -40.52 30.29 33.97
N THR A 3 -39.73 29.29 34.28
CA THR A 3 -38.29 29.20 34.01
C THR A 3 -38.08 28.89 32.53
N ILE A 4 -37.31 29.74 31.86
CA ILE A 4 -36.86 29.57 30.47
C ILE A 4 -35.54 28.79 30.51
N TRP A 5 -35.48 27.66 29.82
CA TRP A 5 -34.23 26.95 29.53
C TRP A 5 -33.75 27.36 28.14
N PRO A 6 -32.47 27.74 27.94
CA PRO A 6 -31.95 27.97 26.61
C PRO A 6 -31.67 26.62 25.93
N ILE A 7 -32.28 26.41 24.77
CA ILE A 7 -31.94 25.31 23.86
C ILE A 7 -30.56 25.64 23.29
N TYR A 8 -29.52 24.98 23.80
CA TYR A 8 -28.23 24.96 23.12
C TYR A 8 -28.39 24.12 21.85
N SER A 9 -28.48 24.82 20.72
CA SER A 9 -28.42 24.22 19.40
C SER A 9 -27.04 23.57 19.24
N LEU A 10 -27.02 22.24 19.24
CA LEU A 10 -25.83 21.45 18.93
C LEU A 10 -25.58 21.61 17.43
N LEU A 11 -24.84 22.65 17.04
CA LEU A 11 -24.21 22.72 15.72
C LEU A 11 -23.12 21.64 15.69
N LEU A 12 -23.53 20.41 15.38
CA LEU A 12 -22.64 19.40 14.81
C LEU A 12 -22.15 19.98 13.49
N THR A 13 -21.00 20.64 13.51
CA THR A 13 -20.25 20.88 12.28
C THR A 13 -19.98 19.50 11.68
N ALA A 14 -20.68 19.19 10.60
CA ALA A 14 -20.29 18.11 9.72
C ALA A 14 -18.85 18.43 9.30
N ILE A 15 -17.87 17.76 9.91
CA ILE A 15 -16.51 17.73 9.40
C ILE A 15 -16.68 17.19 7.98
N ASN A 16 -16.46 18.08 7.02
CA ASN A 16 -16.70 17.83 5.62
C ASN A 16 -15.98 16.52 5.25
N ALA A 17 -16.75 15.49 4.92
CA ALA A 17 -16.23 14.19 4.51
C ALA A 17 -15.48 14.27 3.16
N GLN A 18 -15.06 15.46 2.71
CA GLN A 18 -14.23 15.69 1.52
C GLN A 18 -12.72 15.72 1.85
N SER A 19 -12.30 16.09 3.06
CA SER A 19 -10.93 16.63 3.28
C SER A 19 -9.84 15.65 3.76
N LEU A 20 -9.87 14.38 3.35
CA LEU A 20 -8.79 13.41 3.68
C LEU A 20 -7.87 13.14 2.48
N CYS A 21 -8.40 13.14 1.26
CA CYS A 21 -7.59 13.13 0.04
C CYS A 21 -6.76 14.42 -0.11
N ASP A 22 -7.23 15.53 0.49
CA ASP A 22 -6.62 16.86 0.40
C ASP A 22 -5.29 17.00 1.16
N LYS A 23 -4.92 16.02 2.00
CA LYS A 23 -3.65 16.09 2.77
C LYS A 23 -2.41 15.93 1.89
N ALA A 24 -2.53 15.17 0.81
CA ALA A 24 -1.46 15.04 -0.18
C ALA A 24 -1.85 15.84 -1.42
N SER A 25 -0.97 16.74 -1.87
CA SER A 25 -1.24 17.46 -3.13
C SER A 25 -1.19 16.47 -4.28
N PHE A 26 -2.29 16.38 -5.03
CA PHE A 26 -2.43 15.51 -6.19
C PHE A 26 -2.04 16.27 -7.48
N VAL A 27 -1.29 15.60 -8.35
CA VAL A 27 -0.91 16.08 -9.68
C VAL A 27 -1.46 15.07 -10.69
N ASP A 28 -2.50 15.48 -11.41
CA ASP A 28 -3.09 14.67 -12.47
C ASP A 28 -2.17 14.56 -13.70
N ARG A 29 -2.53 13.69 -14.65
CA ARG A 29 -1.75 13.47 -15.88
C ARG A 29 -1.42 14.75 -16.63
N ALA A 30 -2.39 15.64 -16.77
CA ALA A 30 -2.19 16.92 -17.45
C ALA A 30 -1.21 17.81 -16.68
N GLY A 31 -1.31 17.85 -15.35
CA GLY A 31 -0.48 18.66 -14.46
C GLY A 31 1.00 18.30 -14.50
N TRP A 32 1.35 17.02 -14.66
CA TRP A 32 2.74 16.62 -14.90
C TRP A 32 3.09 16.50 -16.40
N GLY A 33 2.19 16.85 -17.31
CA GLY A 33 2.43 16.86 -18.76
C GLY A 33 2.63 15.46 -19.36
N GLY A 34 1.86 14.49 -18.89
CA GLY A 34 1.93 13.11 -19.32
C GLY A 34 1.27 12.85 -20.67
N ARG A 35 1.82 11.88 -21.41
CA ARG A 35 1.21 11.36 -22.63
C ARG A 35 -0.02 10.51 -22.32
N GLU A 36 -0.90 10.42 -23.32
CA GLU A 36 -2.00 9.47 -23.30
C GLU A 36 -1.49 8.02 -23.31
N PRO A 37 -2.24 7.08 -22.71
CA PRO A 37 -1.94 5.67 -22.82
C PRO A 37 -2.14 5.19 -24.27
N THR A 38 -1.29 4.31 -24.77
CA THR A 38 -1.41 3.77 -26.13
C THR A 38 -2.55 2.75 -26.26
N SER A 39 -2.99 2.17 -25.14
CA SER A 39 -4.19 1.36 -25.02
C SER A 39 -4.71 1.36 -23.58
N ILE A 40 -5.97 1.01 -23.37
CA ILE A 40 -6.59 0.97 -22.04
C ILE A 40 -7.17 -0.42 -21.80
N THR A 41 -6.75 -1.04 -20.71
CA THR A 41 -7.40 -2.24 -20.16
C THR A 41 -8.16 -1.84 -18.90
N ASN A 42 -9.47 -2.09 -18.91
CA ASN A 42 -10.31 -1.86 -17.74
C ASN A 42 -10.06 -2.95 -16.70
N LEU A 43 -10.11 -2.57 -15.43
CA LEU A 43 -10.05 -3.52 -14.31
C LEU A 43 -11.26 -4.46 -14.36
N THR A 44 -11.02 -5.76 -14.14
CA THR A 44 -12.12 -6.73 -14.04
C THR A 44 -12.52 -7.01 -12.59
N ARG A 45 -11.65 -6.65 -11.64
CA ARG A 45 -11.86 -6.85 -10.20
C ARG A 45 -11.81 -5.52 -9.46
N LYS A 46 -12.93 -5.18 -8.80
CA LYS A 46 -13.09 -4.01 -7.92
C LYS A 46 -14.06 -4.32 -6.79
N PRO A 47 -13.94 -3.67 -5.62
CA PRO A 47 -12.79 -2.88 -5.17
C PRO A 47 -11.55 -3.76 -4.93
N PHE A 48 -10.36 -3.16 -4.94
CA PHE A 48 -9.11 -3.87 -4.62
C PHE A 48 -9.09 -4.33 -3.16
N SER A 49 -8.44 -5.46 -2.88
CA SER A 49 -8.19 -5.94 -1.51
C SER A 49 -6.77 -5.65 -1.03
N PHE A 50 -5.84 -5.31 -1.94
CA PHE A 50 -4.42 -5.16 -1.62
C PHE A 50 -3.85 -3.85 -2.16
N TYR A 51 -2.95 -3.25 -1.39
CA TYR A 51 -1.94 -2.32 -1.88
C TYR A 51 -0.61 -3.05 -2.05
N VAL A 52 0.10 -2.76 -3.14
CA VAL A 52 1.50 -3.17 -3.36
C VAL A 52 2.37 -1.92 -3.41
N ILE A 53 3.29 -1.81 -2.45
CA ILE A 53 4.25 -0.71 -2.38
C ILE A 53 5.50 -1.02 -3.18
N HIS A 54 5.91 -0.05 -4.00
CA HIS A 54 7.09 -0.09 -4.86
C HIS A 54 8.05 1.06 -4.59
N HIS A 55 9.29 0.92 -5.06
CA HIS A 55 10.14 2.04 -5.40
C HIS A 55 10.40 2.09 -6.92
N SER A 56 10.88 3.21 -7.46
CA SER A 56 11.32 3.26 -8.85
C SER A 56 12.72 2.68 -9.03
N TYR A 57 13.59 2.82 -8.03
CA TYR A 57 15.05 2.61 -8.11
C TYR A 57 15.72 3.60 -9.08
N ASP A 58 15.39 3.50 -10.36
CA ASP A 58 15.75 4.42 -11.42
C ASP A 58 14.46 4.85 -12.15
N PRO A 59 14.15 6.15 -12.24
CA PRO A 59 15.00 7.29 -11.90
C PRO A 59 15.08 7.54 -10.37
N PRO A 60 16.12 8.27 -9.90
CA PRO A 60 16.38 8.46 -8.47
C PRO A 60 15.39 9.43 -7.83
N ASN A 61 15.58 9.67 -6.53
CA ASN A 61 14.74 10.51 -5.69
C ASN A 61 14.53 11.91 -6.31
N CYS A 62 13.41 12.53 -5.94
CA CYS A 62 13.05 13.90 -6.33
C CYS A 62 12.46 14.63 -5.13
N TYR A 63 12.85 15.89 -4.92
CA TYR A 63 12.57 16.63 -3.69
C TYR A 63 11.71 17.89 -3.91
N ASP A 64 11.57 18.31 -5.16
CA ASP A 64 10.83 19.48 -5.58
C ASP A 64 9.90 19.14 -6.76
N ASP A 65 9.02 20.08 -7.10
CA ASP A 65 8.00 19.85 -8.13
C ASP A 65 8.60 19.61 -9.52
N THR A 66 9.63 20.35 -9.88
CA THR A 66 10.28 20.24 -11.19
C THR A 66 10.94 18.87 -11.31
N SER A 67 11.79 18.50 -10.34
CA SER A 67 12.48 17.21 -10.38
C SER A 67 11.48 16.06 -10.33
N CYS A 68 10.41 16.13 -9.54
CA CYS A 68 9.44 15.04 -9.49
C CYS A 68 8.60 14.90 -10.76
N ILE A 69 8.23 15.99 -11.42
CA ILE A 69 7.57 15.93 -12.73
C ILE A 69 8.51 15.28 -13.76
N GLU A 70 9.80 15.63 -13.75
CA GLU A 70 10.80 14.99 -14.61
C GLU A 70 10.92 13.48 -14.35
N ARG A 71 10.89 13.03 -13.08
CA ARG A 71 10.91 11.61 -12.74
C ARG A 71 9.71 10.85 -13.27
N VAL A 72 8.50 11.38 -13.12
CA VAL A 72 7.29 10.71 -13.64
C VAL A 72 7.35 10.59 -15.16
N LYS A 73 7.84 11.62 -15.86
CA LYS A 73 8.04 11.56 -17.32
C LYS A 73 9.08 10.53 -17.73
N GLN A 74 10.23 10.46 -17.05
CA GLN A 74 11.26 9.45 -17.29
C GLN A 74 10.71 8.03 -17.10
N ILE A 75 9.89 7.82 -16.07
CA ILE A 75 9.21 6.54 -15.84
C ILE A 75 8.22 6.24 -16.98
N GLN A 76 7.45 7.22 -17.46
CA GLN A 76 6.54 7.01 -18.60
C GLN A 76 7.31 6.72 -19.89
N ASP A 77 8.42 7.40 -20.14
CA ASP A 77 9.30 7.18 -21.29
C ASP A 77 9.88 5.76 -21.28
N LEU A 78 10.43 5.33 -20.15
CA LEU A 78 10.96 3.98 -20.00
C LEU A 78 9.85 2.93 -20.24
N HIS A 79 8.69 3.10 -19.62
CA HIS A 79 7.61 2.12 -19.73
C HIS A 79 6.99 2.05 -21.12
N GLN A 80 6.67 3.20 -21.74
CA GLN A 80 6.02 3.20 -23.07
C GLN A 80 7.01 2.96 -24.20
N THR A 81 8.14 3.66 -24.20
CA THR A 81 9.08 3.65 -25.33
C THR A 81 10.01 2.46 -25.29
N THR A 82 10.56 2.13 -24.10
CA THR A 82 11.54 1.05 -23.97
C THR A 82 10.89 -0.30 -23.72
N PHE A 83 9.89 -0.38 -22.83
CA PHE A 83 9.22 -1.66 -22.51
C PHE A 83 7.99 -1.94 -23.37
N GLY A 84 7.52 -0.98 -24.17
CA GLY A 84 6.34 -1.13 -25.02
C GLY A 84 5.02 -1.26 -24.25
N TRP A 85 4.98 -0.84 -22.98
CA TRP A 85 3.77 -0.88 -22.18
C TRP A 85 2.79 0.20 -22.61
N ALA A 86 1.51 -0.01 -22.30
CA ALA A 86 0.48 0.94 -22.65
C ALA A 86 0.67 2.33 -22.01
N ASP A 87 1.25 2.35 -20.80
CA ASP A 87 1.38 3.53 -19.95
C ASP A 87 2.35 3.21 -18.80
N VAL A 88 2.59 4.19 -17.91
CA VAL A 88 3.26 4.00 -16.62
C VAL A 88 2.74 2.74 -15.91
N GLY A 89 3.63 1.88 -15.41
CA GLY A 89 3.25 0.59 -14.84
C GLY A 89 2.45 0.66 -13.52
N TYR A 90 2.50 1.78 -12.80
CA TYR A 90 1.87 1.96 -11.49
C TYR A 90 0.52 2.68 -11.58
N HIS A 91 -0.34 2.51 -10.57
CA HIS A 91 -1.58 3.30 -10.50
C HIS A 91 -1.25 4.75 -10.13
N PHE A 92 -0.39 4.94 -9.12
CA PHE A 92 0.08 6.26 -8.67
C PHE A 92 1.55 6.22 -8.27
N LEU A 93 2.19 7.38 -8.34
CA LEU A 93 3.58 7.60 -7.96
C LEU A 93 3.65 8.68 -6.88
N VAL A 94 4.64 8.61 -5.99
CA VAL A 94 4.83 9.54 -4.88
C VAL A 94 6.24 10.07 -4.89
N GLY A 95 6.40 11.40 -4.88
CA GLY A 95 7.70 12.06 -4.78
C GLY A 95 8.10 12.36 -3.33
N GLU A 96 9.39 12.58 -3.07
CA GLU A 96 9.87 13.04 -1.75
C GLU A 96 9.49 14.50 -1.47
N ASN A 97 8.90 15.20 -2.45
CA ASN A 97 8.19 16.46 -2.24
C ASN A 97 6.83 16.29 -1.53
N GLY A 98 6.35 15.06 -1.34
CA GLY A 98 5.08 14.75 -0.67
C GLY A 98 3.84 14.82 -1.57
N LYS A 99 4.02 14.91 -2.90
CA LYS A 99 2.91 14.92 -3.86
C LYS A 99 2.66 13.54 -4.43
N VAL A 100 1.41 13.31 -4.82
CA VAL A 100 0.98 12.10 -5.53
C VAL A 100 0.74 12.43 -6.99
N TYR A 101 1.33 11.66 -7.89
CA TYR A 101 1.26 11.83 -9.33
C TYR A 101 0.43 10.71 -9.95
N GLU A 102 -0.50 11.07 -10.82
CA GLU A 102 -1.36 10.10 -11.51
C GLU A 102 -0.55 9.23 -12.47
N GLY A 103 -0.53 7.92 -12.23
CA GLY A 103 -0.09 6.90 -13.19
C GLY A 103 -1.29 6.42 -14.00
N ARG A 104 -1.65 5.15 -13.91
CA ARG A 104 -2.86 4.63 -14.58
C ARG A 104 -4.18 5.04 -13.91
N GLY A 105 -4.11 5.66 -12.73
CA GLY A 105 -5.29 6.11 -12.00
C GLY A 105 -6.06 4.98 -11.35
N TRP A 106 -7.28 5.26 -10.87
CA TRP A 106 -8.06 4.34 -10.05
C TRP A 106 -8.75 3.18 -10.80
N ASN A 107 -8.96 3.35 -12.10
CA ASN A 107 -9.95 2.56 -12.84
C ASN A 107 -9.37 1.64 -13.93
N ARG A 108 -8.04 1.63 -14.10
CA ARG A 108 -7.36 0.93 -15.18
C ARG A 108 -6.41 -0.12 -14.61
N GLN A 109 -6.30 -1.26 -15.31
CA GLN A 109 -5.38 -2.32 -14.95
C GLN A 109 -3.93 -1.81 -15.06
N ALA A 110 -3.11 -2.14 -14.07
CA ALA A 110 -1.71 -1.72 -14.01
C ALA A 110 -0.74 -2.73 -14.66
N ALA A 111 0.56 -2.46 -14.59
CA ALA A 111 1.62 -3.35 -15.05
C ALA A 111 2.80 -3.39 -14.05
N HIS A 112 2.51 -3.27 -12.75
CA HIS A 112 3.53 -3.13 -11.70
C HIS A 112 3.98 -4.46 -11.10
N SER A 113 3.12 -5.49 -11.09
CA SER A 113 3.39 -6.76 -10.42
C SER A 113 2.71 -7.91 -11.17
N PRO A 114 3.48 -8.76 -11.89
CA PRO A 114 2.93 -9.92 -12.61
C PRO A 114 2.05 -10.79 -11.70
N GLY A 115 0.85 -11.15 -12.20
CA GLY A 115 -0.14 -11.91 -11.42
C GLY A 115 -0.97 -11.09 -10.42
N TRP A 116 -0.66 -9.80 -10.23
CA TRP A 116 -1.36 -8.90 -9.29
C TRP A 116 -1.94 -7.64 -9.94
N ASN A 117 -1.67 -7.42 -11.22
CA ASN A 117 -2.02 -6.19 -11.94
C ASN A 117 -3.52 -5.85 -11.98
N ASP A 118 -4.38 -6.86 -11.84
CA ASP A 118 -5.84 -6.70 -11.75
C ASP A 118 -6.37 -6.83 -10.31
N ASP A 119 -5.52 -7.27 -9.38
CA ASP A 119 -5.89 -7.67 -8.01
C ASP A 119 -5.41 -6.72 -6.93
N ALA A 120 -4.37 -5.94 -7.21
CA ALA A 120 -3.78 -5.03 -6.27
C ALA A 120 -3.48 -3.65 -6.84
N PHE A 121 -3.73 -2.67 -5.99
CA PHE A 121 -3.46 -1.27 -6.24
C PHE A 121 -1.97 -0.96 -6.00
N GLY A 122 -1.31 -0.41 -6.99
CA GLY A 122 0.15 -0.23 -7.02
C GLY A 122 0.55 1.22 -6.81
N ILE A 123 1.31 1.48 -5.73
CA ILE A 123 1.87 2.80 -5.41
C ILE A 123 3.39 2.72 -5.48
N CYS A 124 4.02 3.57 -6.30
CA CYS A 124 5.46 3.66 -6.42
C CYS A 124 6.01 4.91 -5.74
N ILE A 125 6.93 4.77 -4.80
CA ILE A 125 7.69 5.89 -4.23
C ILE A 125 8.91 6.13 -5.13
N MET A 126 9.01 7.31 -5.74
CA MET A 126 10.08 7.62 -6.69
C MET A 126 11.41 7.82 -5.95
N GLY A 127 12.36 6.92 -6.21
CA GLY A 127 13.69 6.93 -5.62
C GLY A 127 14.31 5.55 -5.42
N ASP A 128 15.54 5.54 -4.93
CA ASP A 128 16.25 4.35 -4.47
C ASP A 128 16.20 4.26 -2.95
N PHE A 129 15.42 3.32 -2.46
CA PHE A 129 15.21 3.06 -1.03
C PHE A 129 15.76 1.71 -0.58
N ARG A 130 16.79 1.19 -1.27
CA ARG A 130 17.48 -0.05 -0.84
C ARG A 130 18.10 0.10 0.55
N THR A 131 18.59 1.29 0.90
CA THR A 131 19.29 1.55 2.17
C THR A 131 18.53 2.52 3.07
N ALA A 132 18.22 3.73 2.59
CA ALA A 132 17.51 4.75 3.37
C ALA A 132 15.99 4.64 3.15
N PRO A 133 15.16 4.90 4.18
CA PRO A 133 13.72 5.00 4.00
C PRO A 133 13.32 6.25 3.21
N PRO A 134 12.13 6.26 2.59
CA PRO A 134 11.52 7.49 2.12
C PRO A 134 11.33 8.49 3.26
N ASN A 135 11.38 9.78 2.93
CA ASN A 135 11.14 10.84 3.89
C ASN A 135 9.69 10.88 4.35
N GLU A 136 9.44 11.57 5.47
CA GLU A 136 8.11 11.64 6.06
C GLU A 136 7.06 12.28 5.15
N LYS A 137 7.44 13.16 4.23
CA LYS A 137 6.50 13.76 3.27
C LYS A 137 5.95 12.68 2.32
N ALA A 138 6.82 11.85 1.75
CA ALA A 138 6.42 10.74 0.90
C ALA A 138 5.59 9.70 1.67
N LEU A 139 6.03 9.31 2.87
CA LEU A 139 5.32 8.33 3.69
C LEU A 139 3.90 8.81 4.06
N ASN A 140 3.75 10.08 4.42
CA ASN A 140 2.45 10.68 4.72
C ASN A 140 1.56 10.81 3.48
N ALA A 141 2.15 11.07 2.31
CA ALA A 141 1.41 11.08 1.06
C ALA A 141 0.88 9.68 0.70
N VAL A 142 1.69 8.62 0.86
CA VAL A 142 1.24 7.24 0.65
C VAL A 142 0.09 6.88 1.60
N ARG A 143 0.22 7.16 2.90
CA ARG A 143 -0.85 6.90 3.88
C ARG A 143 -2.15 7.65 3.52
N SER A 144 -2.05 8.92 3.17
CA SER A 144 -3.20 9.74 2.76
C SER A 144 -3.86 9.21 1.49
N TRP A 145 -3.07 8.71 0.54
CA TRP A 145 -3.59 8.13 -0.70
C TRP A 145 -4.25 6.77 -0.48
N ILE A 146 -3.73 5.97 0.45
CA ILE A 146 -4.38 4.73 0.91
C ILE A 146 -5.76 5.02 1.49
N ASP A 147 -5.85 6.00 2.40
CA ASP A 147 -7.13 6.43 2.99
C ASP A 147 -8.10 6.94 1.92
N CYS A 148 -7.59 7.66 0.92
CA CYS A 148 -8.39 8.15 -0.21
C CYS A 148 -8.99 7.00 -1.02
N GLY A 149 -8.22 5.96 -1.32
CA GLY A 149 -8.70 4.79 -2.07
C GLY A 149 -9.82 4.04 -1.35
N ILE A 150 -9.74 3.94 -0.02
CA ILE A 150 -10.78 3.31 0.81
C ILE A 150 -12.05 4.15 0.79
N LYS A 151 -11.91 5.44 1.12
CA LYS A 151 -13.00 6.39 1.23
C LYS A 151 -13.84 6.50 -0.05
N HIS A 152 -13.20 6.42 -1.22
CA HIS A 152 -13.87 6.49 -2.51
C HIS A 152 -14.30 5.11 -3.06
N GLY A 153 -14.18 4.04 -2.26
CA GLY A 153 -14.62 2.71 -2.63
C GLY A 153 -13.78 2.06 -3.74
N HIS A 154 -12.56 2.54 -3.97
CA HIS A 154 -11.61 1.90 -4.89
C HIS A 154 -10.92 0.70 -4.23
N VAL A 155 -10.74 0.76 -2.92
CA VAL A 155 -10.12 -0.28 -2.11
C VAL A 155 -11.04 -0.61 -0.93
N LYS A 156 -11.09 -1.87 -0.50
CA LYS A 156 -11.91 -2.29 0.63
C LYS A 156 -11.41 -1.70 1.96
N GLU A 157 -12.29 -1.57 2.93
CA GLU A 157 -11.92 -1.15 4.30
C GLU A 157 -11.02 -2.18 5.00
N ASP A 158 -11.22 -3.47 4.71
CA ASP A 158 -10.41 -4.58 5.21
C ASP A 158 -9.23 -4.93 4.29
N TYR A 159 -8.65 -3.93 3.63
CA TYR A 159 -7.48 -4.10 2.76
C TYR A 159 -6.25 -4.65 3.49
N TYR A 160 -5.27 -5.10 2.72
CA TYR A 160 -3.93 -5.42 3.20
C TYR A 160 -2.86 -4.64 2.43
N ILE A 161 -1.74 -4.38 3.10
CA ILE A 161 -0.54 -3.81 2.48
C ILE A 161 0.50 -4.91 2.35
N ILE A 162 0.96 -5.13 1.13
CA ILE A 162 2.13 -5.94 0.83
C ILE A 162 3.11 -5.11 0.01
N THR A 163 4.27 -5.68 -0.26
CA THR A 163 5.33 -5.05 -1.06
C THR A 163 5.61 -5.83 -2.33
N HIS A 164 6.27 -5.22 -3.31
CA HIS A 164 6.56 -5.91 -4.58
C HIS A 164 7.31 -7.23 -4.36
N ARG A 165 8.34 -7.24 -3.49
CA ARG A 165 9.07 -8.46 -3.10
C ARG A 165 8.18 -9.57 -2.55
N GLN A 166 7.09 -9.23 -1.87
CA GLN A 166 6.14 -10.19 -1.30
C GLN A 166 5.14 -10.71 -2.32
N SER A 167 4.73 -9.86 -3.26
CA SER A 167 3.82 -10.26 -4.35
C SER A 167 4.46 -11.25 -5.34
N GLN A 168 5.79 -11.32 -5.37
CA GLN A 168 6.58 -12.17 -6.26
C GLN A 168 7.31 -13.28 -5.51
N ARG A 169 7.80 -14.29 -6.23
CA ARG A 169 8.58 -15.37 -5.60
C ARG A 169 9.83 -14.82 -4.88
N PRO A 170 10.34 -15.50 -3.83
CA PRO A 170 11.53 -15.05 -3.12
C PRO A 170 12.72 -14.83 -4.07
N GLY A 171 13.42 -13.71 -3.91
CA GLY A 171 14.57 -13.34 -4.74
C GLY A 171 14.23 -12.76 -6.12
N TYR A 172 12.95 -12.63 -6.50
CA TYR A 172 12.55 -12.05 -7.78
C TYR A 172 12.88 -10.55 -7.88
N THR A 173 12.68 -9.80 -6.80
CA THR A 173 12.94 -8.36 -6.75
C THR A 173 13.28 -7.92 -5.33
N GLU A 174 14.14 -6.90 -5.21
CA GLU A 174 14.41 -6.22 -3.93
C GLU A 174 13.37 -5.12 -3.64
N CYS A 175 12.59 -4.71 -4.63
CA CYS A 175 11.60 -3.63 -4.51
C CYS A 175 10.62 -3.88 -3.35
N PRO A 176 10.35 -2.89 -2.47
CA PRO A 176 10.66 -1.46 -2.53
C PRO A 176 11.98 -1.04 -1.85
N GLY A 177 12.92 -1.96 -1.65
CA GLY A 177 14.18 -1.72 -0.93
C GLY A 177 14.05 -1.81 0.59
N ASN A 178 15.15 -2.12 1.28
CA ASN A 178 15.11 -2.40 2.72
C ASN A 178 14.78 -1.16 3.55
N GLY A 179 15.23 0.03 3.12
CA GLY A 179 14.85 1.28 3.78
C GLY A 179 13.33 1.49 3.80
N THR A 180 12.63 1.23 2.69
CA THR A 180 11.16 1.27 2.68
C THR A 180 10.55 0.20 3.59
N MET A 181 11.12 -1.02 3.59
CA MET A 181 10.63 -2.11 4.42
C MET A 181 10.73 -1.80 5.92
N ASP A 182 11.80 -1.15 6.36
CA ASP A 182 12.03 -0.78 7.77
C ASP A 182 10.92 0.08 8.36
N VAL A 183 10.11 0.71 7.50
CA VAL A 183 8.97 1.56 7.89
C VAL A 183 7.64 0.89 7.57
N VAL A 184 7.46 0.38 6.35
CA VAL A 184 6.16 -0.14 5.88
C VAL A 184 5.73 -1.40 6.63
N ASN A 185 6.66 -2.23 7.09
CA ASN A 185 6.33 -3.45 7.85
C ASN A 185 5.69 -3.18 9.23
N LYS A 186 5.76 -1.94 9.71
CA LYS A 186 5.15 -1.48 10.97
C LYS A 186 3.79 -0.81 10.76
N TRP A 187 3.35 -0.64 9.51
CA TRP A 187 2.08 0.04 9.24
C TRP A 187 0.89 -0.84 9.63
N PRO A 188 -0.24 -0.22 10.04
CA PRO A 188 -1.50 -0.94 10.15
C PRO A 188 -1.81 -1.66 8.83
N ARG A 189 -2.43 -2.84 8.93
CA ARG A 189 -2.83 -3.66 7.78
C ARG A 189 -1.65 -4.19 6.93
N TYR A 190 -0.40 -4.00 7.35
CA TYR A 190 0.72 -4.72 6.74
C TYR A 190 0.54 -6.23 6.90
N CYS A 191 0.66 -6.96 5.80
CA CYS A 191 0.60 -8.40 5.77
C CYS A 191 1.98 -8.97 5.42
N SER A 192 2.46 -9.92 6.22
CA SER A 192 3.74 -10.63 5.99
C SER A 192 3.64 -11.75 4.95
N PHE A 193 2.55 -11.80 4.18
CA PHE A 193 2.39 -12.76 3.08
C PHE A 193 3.60 -12.73 2.14
N GLN A 194 3.98 -13.89 1.63
CA GLN A 194 5.02 -14.05 0.63
C GLN A 194 4.50 -15.05 -0.40
N ASN A 195 4.51 -14.65 -1.68
CA ASN A 195 4.21 -15.56 -2.77
C ASN A 195 5.23 -16.71 -2.75
N PRO A 196 4.78 -17.98 -2.68
CA PRO A 196 5.67 -19.12 -2.50
C PRO A 196 6.55 -19.39 -3.73
N GLY A 197 6.16 -18.87 -4.90
CA GLY A 197 6.86 -19.12 -6.17
C GLY A 197 6.70 -20.54 -6.72
N THR A 198 6.02 -21.42 -6.00
CA THR A 198 5.58 -22.73 -6.46
C THR A 198 4.30 -22.61 -7.28
N PRO A 199 4.05 -23.53 -8.23
CA PRO A 199 2.74 -23.64 -8.86
C PRO A 199 1.63 -23.71 -7.81
N LEU A 200 0.55 -22.97 -8.04
CA LEU A 200 -0.65 -23.02 -7.21
C LEU A 200 -1.51 -24.21 -7.64
N ASP A 201 -2.32 -24.71 -6.71
CA ASP A 201 -3.36 -25.68 -7.03
C ASP A 201 -4.31 -25.09 -8.08
N ALA A 202 -4.95 -25.96 -8.89
CA ALA A 202 -5.76 -25.54 -10.04
C ALA A 202 -6.90 -24.56 -9.70
N ASN A 203 -7.34 -24.54 -8.44
CA ASN A 203 -8.42 -23.67 -7.94
C ASN A 203 -7.92 -22.53 -7.05
N GLU A 204 -6.61 -22.37 -6.89
CA GLU A 204 -6.01 -21.33 -6.06
C GLU A 204 -5.41 -20.21 -6.90
N THR A 205 -5.60 -18.97 -6.46
CA THR A 205 -4.99 -17.77 -7.02
C THR A 205 -4.06 -17.14 -5.99
N LEU A 206 -3.11 -16.32 -6.44
CA LEU A 206 -2.27 -15.55 -5.51
C LEU A 206 -3.11 -14.66 -4.59
N LEU A 207 -4.21 -14.12 -5.13
CA LEU A 207 -5.18 -13.35 -4.35
C LEU A 207 -5.87 -14.20 -3.27
N SER A 208 -6.35 -15.40 -3.59
CA SER A 208 -7.02 -16.26 -2.61
C SER A 208 -6.06 -16.76 -1.54
N LEU A 209 -4.83 -17.14 -1.94
CA LEU A 209 -3.78 -17.55 -1.00
C LEU A 209 -3.43 -16.41 -0.04
N ALA A 210 -3.24 -15.20 -0.57
CA ALA A 210 -2.91 -14.04 0.24
C ALA A 210 -4.05 -13.65 1.19
N ASN A 211 -5.31 -13.66 0.73
CA ASN A 211 -6.46 -13.43 1.62
C ASN A 211 -6.52 -14.45 2.75
N ASN A 212 -6.29 -15.73 2.46
CA ASN A 212 -6.28 -16.79 3.47
C ASN A 212 -5.12 -16.63 4.46
N PHE A 213 -3.97 -16.14 4.01
CA PHE A 213 -2.82 -15.89 4.88
C PHE A 213 -3.04 -14.65 5.76
N CYS A 214 -3.39 -13.51 5.15
CA CYS A 214 -3.54 -12.24 5.83
C CYS A 214 -4.81 -12.16 6.70
N GLY A 215 -5.84 -12.95 6.36
CA GLY A 215 -7.11 -13.03 7.10
C GLY A 215 -7.05 -13.92 8.34
N LYS A 216 -6.00 -14.72 8.50
CA LYS A 216 -5.74 -15.40 9.78
C LYS A 216 -5.12 -14.39 10.72
N GLU A 217 -5.82 -14.06 11.82
CA GLU A 217 -5.28 -13.21 12.88
C GLU A 217 -3.86 -13.68 13.22
N VAL A 218 -2.86 -12.84 12.92
CA VAL A 218 -1.52 -13.03 13.47
C VAL A 218 -1.67 -12.79 14.97
N PRO A 219 -1.40 -13.77 15.86
CA PRO A 219 -1.51 -13.55 17.28
C PRO A 219 -0.67 -12.33 17.66
N SER A 220 -1.25 -11.37 18.37
CA SER A 220 -0.48 -10.23 18.86
C SER A 220 0.72 -10.73 19.66
N PRO A 221 1.89 -10.05 19.61
CA PRO A 221 3.08 -10.46 20.37
C PRO A 221 2.84 -10.58 21.88
N SER A 222 1.75 -10.00 22.40
CA SER A 222 1.36 -10.04 23.80
C SER A 222 0.80 -11.37 24.29
N SER A 223 0.47 -12.34 23.40
CA SER A 223 -0.04 -13.66 23.82
C SER A 223 1.04 -14.74 23.94
N ALA A 224 2.27 -14.48 23.48
CA ALA A 224 3.40 -15.40 23.60
C ALA A 224 3.94 -15.51 25.05
N SER A 225 3.63 -14.55 25.92
CA SER A 225 4.15 -14.52 27.29
C SER A 225 3.33 -15.36 28.29
N THR A 226 2.05 -15.64 28.01
CA THR A 226 1.16 -16.35 28.95
C THR A 226 1.17 -17.87 28.78
N TYR A 227 1.53 -18.37 27.59
CA TYR A 227 1.65 -19.81 27.33
C TYR A 227 2.91 -20.43 27.96
N PHE A 228 4.00 -19.65 28.07
CA PHE A 228 5.24 -20.13 28.67
C PHE A 228 5.18 -20.20 30.20
N ILE A 229 4.41 -19.30 30.84
CA ILE A 229 4.34 -19.23 32.31
C ILE A 229 3.40 -20.30 32.88
N THR A 230 2.29 -20.60 32.20
CA THR A 230 1.34 -21.63 32.69
C THR A 230 1.89 -23.05 32.57
N HIS A 231 2.66 -23.36 31.52
CA HIS A 231 3.23 -24.70 31.34
C HIS A 231 4.47 -24.98 32.19
N VAL A 232 5.27 -23.94 32.52
CA VAL A 232 6.42 -24.11 33.44
C VAL A 232 5.93 -24.29 34.89
N ILE A 233 4.89 -23.58 35.32
CA ILE A 233 4.35 -23.72 36.68
C ILE A 233 3.68 -25.09 36.90
N LEU A 234 2.98 -25.63 35.89
CA LEU A 234 2.37 -26.97 36.01
C LEU A 234 3.43 -28.09 36.07
N PHE A 235 4.55 -27.93 35.38
CA PHE A 235 5.65 -28.90 35.39
C PHE A 235 6.42 -28.92 36.73
N PHE A 236 6.59 -27.75 37.36
CA PHE A 236 7.21 -27.68 38.68
C PHE A 236 6.29 -28.18 39.82
N LEU A 237 4.98 -27.97 39.71
CA LEU A 237 4.04 -28.51 40.71
C LEU A 237 3.95 -30.04 40.64
N LEU A 238 4.02 -30.66 39.46
CA LEU A 238 4.00 -32.13 39.34
C LEU A 238 5.29 -32.80 39.86
N LEU A 239 6.43 -32.11 39.82
CA LEU A 239 7.70 -32.61 40.37
C LEU A 239 7.77 -32.54 41.90
N ILE A 240 7.04 -31.61 42.53
CA ILE A 240 7.02 -31.46 44.00
C ILE A 240 6.11 -32.51 44.68
N TYR A 241 5.09 -33.03 43.98
CA TYR A 241 4.21 -34.09 44.50
C TYR A 241 4.68 -35.52 44.20
N SER A 242 5.87 -35.69 43.62
CA SER A 242 6.43 -36.99 43.21
C SER A 242 7.69 -37.41 43.99
N LEU A 243 8.00 -36.74 45.11
CA LEU A 243 9.07 -37.08 46.05
C LEU A 243 8.52 -37.24 47.46
#